data_AF-A0A2D3WPG3-F1
#
_entry.id   AF-A0A2D3WPG3-F1
#
_cell.length_a   1.000
_cell.length_b   1.000
_cell.length_c   1.000
_cell.angle_alpha   90.00
_cell.angle_beta   90.00
_cell.angle_gamma   90.00
#
_symmetry.space_group_name_H-M   'P 1'
#
loop_
_entity.id
_entity.type
_entity.pdbx_description
1 polymer ?
#
loop_
_entity_poly.entity_id
_entity_poly.type
_entity_poly.pdbx_seq_one_letter_code
_entity_poly.pdbx_strand_id
1 'polypeptide(L)'
;MATIAETEQWEDGIYQLETTDPVEGGTNGIDNTPHKHLANRTLWLKAQIEALAQSLSIVDANTLQGKTVSDIQTLIINAITNGAGAAYDTLLELQQEIQANDNDITGILYSISLRLTNIVEDTTPQLGGSLDGDGNYIKDVWYNQLADVTVSTGTHTIYFSDGNRKKITAGGNFTIAFGGVSANQNVYIIEAVNWGAYTITFPAGLKVEDGALPEFTVSGTDLIAIEVDKNGTYTLSVIAQNIGVIV
;
A
#
# COMPACT_ATOMS: atom_id res chain seq x y z
N MET A 1 68.25 -3.01 61.54
CA MET A 1 67.03 -2.87 62.37
C MET A 1 65.96 -3.76 61.75
N ALA A 2 65.22 -4.51 62.56
CA ALA A 2 64.10 -5.33 62.08
C ALA A 2 62.81 -4.50 62.07
N THR A 3 61.98 -4.66 61.04
CA THR A 3 60.67 -4.01 60.91
C THR A 3 59.56 -5.02 61.12
N ILE A 4 58.38 -4.55 61.51
CA ILE A 4 57.17 -5.37 61.54
C ILE A 4 56.72 -5.58 60.10
N ALA A 5 56.45 -6.82 59.71
CA ALA A 5 55.83 -7.12 58.43
C ALA A 5 54.32 -6.88 58.56
N GLU A 6 53.79 -6.01 57.70
CA GLU A 6 52.37 -5.65 57.65
C GLU A 6 51.65 -6.51 56.62
N THR A 7 50.40 -6.86 56.90
CA THR A 7 49.50 -7.53 55.96
C THR A 7 48.18 -6.78 55.95
N GLU A 8 47.60 -6.62 54.77
CA GLU A 8 46.32 -5.94 54.58
C GLU A 8 45.17 -6.82 55.09
N GLN A 9 45.00 -6.87 56.40
CA GLN A 9 43.98 -7.67 57.07
C GLN A 9 43.35 -6.91 58.23
N TRP A 10 42.04 -7.05 58.37
CA TRP A 10 41.32 -6.53 59.52
C TRP A 10 41.31 -7.57 60.65
N GLU A 11 42.08 -7.29 61.70
CA GLU A 11 42.05 -8.11 62.92
C GLU A 11 40.75 -7.82 63.69
N ASP A 12 40.04 -8.86 64.15
CA ASP A 12 38.81 -8.69 64.94
C ASP A 12 39.08 -8.02 66.30
N GLY A 13 40.26 -8.25 66.87
CA GLY A 13 40.70 -7.67 68.14
C GLY A 13 42.21 -7.46 68.21
N ILE A 14 42.63 -6.54 69.09
CA ILE A 14 44.05 -6.31 69.39
C ILE A 14 44.38 -7.09 70.65
N TYR A 15 45.39 -7.96 70.59
CA TYR A 15 45.83 -8.73 71.75
C TYR A 15 46.28 -7.79 72.87
N GLN A 16 45.82 -8.05 74.10
CA GLN A 16 46.30 -7.39 75.29
C GLN A 16 47.39 -8.24 75.91
N LEU A 17 48.55 -7.66 76.20
CA LEU A 17 49.60 -8.35 76.94
C LEU A 17 49.12 -8.63 78.36
N GLU A 18 49.25 -9.88 78.78
CA GLU A 18 48.92 -10.32 80.11
C GLU A 18 50.16 -10.31 81.01
N THR A 19 49.98 -10.19 82.32
CA THR A 19 51.10 -10.19 83.27
C THR A 19 51.87 -11.51 83.32
N THR A 20 51.28 -12.58 82.78
CA THR A 20 51.87 -13.92 82.69
C THR A 20 52.61 -14.17 81.39
N ASP A 21 52.53 -13.24 80.42
CA ASP A 21 53.15 -13.42 79.11
C ASP A 21 54.68 -13.26 79.22
N PRO A 22 55.47 -14.17 78.59
CA PRO A 22 56.92 -14.05 78.58
C PRO A 22 57.34 -12.87 77.67
N VAL A 23 58.40 -12.16 78.05
CA VAL A 23 58.97 -11.07 77.25
C VAL A 23 59.73 -11.67 76.07
N GLU A 24 59.05 -11.85 74.95
CA GLU A 24 59.58 -12.46 73.73
C GLU A 24 59.45 -11.50 72.54
N GLY A 25 60.61 -11.06 72.03
CA GLY A 25 60.71 -10.25 70.81
C GLY A 25 60.85 -11.08 69.53
N GLY A 26 61.24 -10.41 68.43
CA GLY A 26 61.42 -11.04 67.12
C GLY A 26 60.11 -11.22 66.35
N THR A 27 60.20 -11.79 65.13
CA THR A 27 59.07 -11.85 64.19
C THR A 27 57.85 -12.57 64.77
N ASN A 28 58.02 -13.58 65.62
CA ASN A 28 56.90 -14.35 66.19
C ASN A 28 56.76 -14.16 67.71
N GLY A 29 57.43 -13.16 68.29
CA GLY A 29 57.37 -12.87 69.71
C GLY A 29 56.04 -12.27 70.13
N ILE A 30 55.54 -12.68 71.30
CA ILE A 30 54.22 -12.28 71.81
C ILE A 30 54.14 -10.77 72.07
N ASP A 31 55.25 -10.13 72.44
CA ASP A 31 55.35 -8.68 72.69
C ASP A 31 55.04 -7.84 71.44
N ASN A 32 55.29 -8.41 70.26
CA ASN A 32 55.07 -7.75 68.97
C ASN A 32 53.66 -7.99 68.41
N THR A 33 52.88 -8.91 68.98
CA THR A 33 51.53 -9.25 68.51
C THR A 33 50.55 -8.07 68.53
N PRO A 34 50.43 -7.28 69.62
CA PRO A 34 49.52 -6.13 69.66
C PRO A 34 49.87 -5.08 68.59
N HIS A 35 51.17 -4.82 68.43
CA HIS A 35 51.72 -3.86 67.48
C HIS A 35 51.48 -4.29 66.03
N LYS A 36 51.65 -5.58 65.73
CA LYS A 36 51.29 -6.19 64.44
C LYS A 36 49.81 -6.05 64.12
N HIS A 37 48.93 -6.33 65.08
CA HIS A 37 47.49 -6.25 64.85
C HIS A 37 47.07 -4.81 64.49
N LEU A 38 47.64 -3.83 65.20
CA LEU A 38 47.42 -2.41 64.90
C LEU A 38 47.97 -2.00 63.53
N ALA A 39 49.17 -2.46 63.19
CA ALA A 39 49.78 -2.17 61.89
C ALA A 39 48.95 -2.75 60.74
N ASN A 40 48.50 -4.01 60.83
CA ASN A 40 47.64 -4.66 59.84
C ASN A 40 46.31 -3.91 59.64
N ARG A 41 45.63 -3.56 60.73
CA ARG A 41 44.38 -2.76 60.66
C ARG A 41 44.60 -1.41 60.01
N THR A 42 45.73 -0.76 60.29
CA THR A 42 46.07 0.54 59.71
C THR A 42 46.31 0.42 58.21
N LEU A 43 47.03 -0.61 57.77
CA LEU A 43 47.26 -0.88 56.35
C LEU A 43 45.96 -1.20 55.62
N TRP A 44 45.09 -2.03 56.21
CA TRP A 44 43.77 -2.32 55.67
C TRP A 44 42.91 -1.05 55.53
N LEU A 45 42.85 -0.21 56.57
CA LEU A 45 42.11 1.05 56.51
C LEU A 45 42.67 1.99 55.44
N LYS A 46 43.99 2.06 55.29
CA LYS A 46 44.64 2.84 54.24
C LYS A 46 44.23 2.34 52.85
N ALA A 47 44.28 1.03 52.60
CA ALA A 47 43.86 0.45 51.32
C ALA A 47 42.39 0.72 51.01
N GLN A 48 41.50 0.62 52.02
CA GLN A 48 40.09 0.95 51.87
C GLN A 48 39.86 2.43 51.53
N ILE A 49 40.61 3.35 52.17
CA ILE A 49 40.56 4.79 51.89
C ILE A 49 41.09 5.08 50.48
N GLU A 50 42.17 4.45 50.06
CA GLU A 50 42.74 4.62 48.72
C GLU A 50 41.81 4.07 47.63
N ALA A 51 41.17 2.92 47.85
CA ALA A 51 40.16 2.36 46.95
C ALA A 51 38.91 3.25 46.86
N LEU A 52 38.47 3.82 47.98
CA LEU A 52 37.38 4.79 48.02
C LEU A 52 37.75 6.08 47.28
N ALA A 53 38.96 6.59 47.47
CA ALA A 53 39.47 7.78 46.79
C ALA A 53 39.59 7.58 45.27
N GLN A 54 40.02 6.40 44.82
CA GLN A 54 40.04 6.05 43.39
C GLN A 54 38.63 5.93 42.81
N SER A 55 37.69 5.36 43.57
CA SER A 55 36.28 5.26 43.15
C SER A 55 35.58 6.63 43.11
N LEU A 56 36.05 7.60 43.91
CA LEU A 56 35.54 8.97 43.93
C LEU A 56 36.16 9.89 42.86
N SER A 57 37.12 9.45 42.05
CA SER A 57 37.86 10.32 41.12
C SER A 57 37.03 10.83 39.92
N ILE A 58 35.71 10.73 39.96
CA ILE A 58 34.81 11.24 38.91
C ILE A 58 34.75 12.78 38.96
N VAL A 59 34.96 13.41 40.13
CA VAL A 59 34.99 14.88 40.27
C VAL A 59 35.92 15.33 41.41
N ASP A 60 36.88 16.22 41.14
CA ASP A 60 37.73 16.85 42.16
C ASP A 60 36.85 17.64 43.15
N ALA A 61 36.94 17.32 44.45
CA ALA A 61 36.15 17.97 45.50
C ALA A 61 36.30 19.50 45.53
N ASN A 62 37.43 20.04 45.04
CA ASN A 62 37.63 21.49 44.90
C ASN A 62 36.75 22.11 43.81
N THR A 63 36.40 21.35 42.77
CA THR A 63 35.52 21.84 41.69
C THR A 63 34.05 21.93 42.09
N LEU A 64 33.66 21.27 43.19
CA LEU A 64 32.30 21.28 43.74
C LEU A 64 32.06 22.44 44.71
N GLN A 65 33.13 23.08 45.21
CA GLN A 65 33.04 24.13 46.21
C GLN A 65 32.35 25.39 45.64
N GLY A 66 31.27 25.84 46.27
CA GLY A 66 30.52 27.03 45.83
C GLY A 66 29.59 26.84 44.64
N LYS A 67 29.46 25.61 44.10
CA LYS A 67 28.51 25.29 43.04
C LYS A 67 27.14 24.95 43.59
N THR A 68 26.09 25.29 42.85
CA THR A 68 24.72 24.87 43.21
C THR A 68 24.51 23.40 42.88
N VAL A 69 23.49 22.77 43.48
CA VAL A 69 23.13 21.37 43.19
C VAL A 69 22.90 21.13 41.69
N SER A 70 22.35 22.12 40.97
CA SER A 70 22.13 22.06 39.52
C SER A 70 23.43 22.06 38.71
N ASP A 71 24.44 22.84 39.14
CA ASP A 71 25.75 22.89 38.48
C ASP A 71 26.50 21.58 38.67
N ILE A 72 26.36 20.97 39.84
CA ILE A 72 26.94 19.66 40.17
C ILE A 72 26.29 18.57 39.32
N GLN A 73 24.96 18.59 39.17
CA GLN A 73 24.26 17.65 38.29
C GLN A 73 24.74 17.76 36.84
N THR A 74 24.89 18.98 36.31
CA THR A 74 25.42 19.21 34.95
C THR A 74 26.84 18.67 34.78
N LEU A 75 27.72 18.89 35.76
CA LEU A 75 29.11 18.39 35.72
C LEU A 75 29.18 16.87 35.75
N ILE A 76 28.37 16.22 36.58
CA ILE A 76 28.30 14.75 36.68
C ILE A 76 27.76 14.15 35.38
N ILE A 77 26.70 14.73 34.81
CA ILE A 77 26.14 14.30 33.53
C ILE A 77 27.23 14.38 32.45
N ASN A 78 27.95 15.49 32.37
CA ASN A 78 29.03 15.68 31.40
C ASN A 78 30.20 14.70 31.63
N ALA A 79 30.58 14.42 32.88
CA ALA A 79 31.65 13.47 33.19
C ALA A 79 31.26 12.03 32.83
N ILE A 80 30.00 11.65 33.05
CA ILE A 80 29.46 10.33 32.68
C ILE A 80 29.35 10.18 31.15
N THR A 81 28.86 11.22 30.45
CA THR A 81 28.79 11.19 28.97
C THR A 81 30.18 11.18 28.34
N ASN A 82 31.16 11.88 28.92
CA ASN A 82 32.52 11.95 28.39
C ASN A 82 33.39 10.73 28.80
N GLY A 83 33.12 10.09 29.94
CA GLY A 83 33.85 8.91 30.42
C GLY A 83 33.57 7.63 29.61
N ALA A 84 32.48 7.61 28.84
CA ALA A 84 32.11 6.52 27.93
C ALA A 84 32.30 6.93 26.44
N GLY A 85 33.35 7.71 26.12
CA GLY A 85 33.56 8.34 24.82
C GLY A 85 33.29 7.44 23.60
N ALA A 86 33.76 6.19 23.62
CA ALA A 86 33.50 5.24 22.51
C ALA A 86 32.01 4.90 22.35
N ALA A 87 31.24 4.76 23.44
CA ALA A 87 29.80 4.52 23.37
C ALA A 87 29.06 5.79 22.92
N TYR A 88 29.48 6.96 23.39
CA TYR A 88 28.93 8.25 22.95
C TYR A 88 29.17 8.49 21.45
N ASP A 89 30.36 8.18 20.94
CA ASP A 89 30.71 8.30 19.53
C ASP A 89 29.83 7.38 18.67
N THR A 90 29.64 6.11 19.07
CA THR A 90 28.75 5.19 18.35
C THR A 90 27.29 5.66 18.36
N LEU A 91 26.82 6.25 19.47
CA LEU A 91 25.47 6.79 19.56
C LEU A 91 25.29 8.05 18.71
N LEU A 92 26.34 8.88 18.59
CA LEU A 92 26.35 10.05 17.75
C LEU A 92 26.34 9.68 16.25
N GLU A 93 27.13 8.69 15.85
CA GLU A 93 27.12 8.14 14.49
C GLU A 93 25.74 7.56 14.14
N LEU A 94 25.15 6.75 15.04
CA LEU A 94 23.81 6.21 14.85
C LEU A 94 22.74 7.31 14.75
N GLN A 95 22.85 8.38 15.56
CA GLN A 95 21.94 9.52 15.48
C GLN A 95 22.02 10.20 14.10
N GLN A 96 23.24 10.41 13.58
CA GLN A 96 23.45 11.01 12.28
C GLN A 96 22.91 10.12 11.15
N GLU A 97 23.11 8.81 11.23
CA GLU A 97 22.63 7.84 10.24
C GLU A 97 21.10 7.77 10.23
N ILE A 98 20.45 7.77 11.41
CA ILE A 98 18.98 7.85 11.51
C ILE A 98 18.47 9.14 10.86
N GLN A 99 19.11 10.26 11.15
CA GLN A 99 18.70 11.55 10.59
C GLN A 99 18.88 11.60 9.05
N ALA A 100 19.94 10.99 8.53
CA ALA A 100 20.14 10.85 7.08
C ALA A 100 19.03 10.01 6.44
N ASN A 101 18.69 8.86 7.05
CA ASN A 101 17.61 8.00 6.57
C ASN A 101 16.24 8.71 6.58
N ASP A 102 15.93 9.50 7.62
CA ASP A 102 14.69 10.29 7.70
C ASP A 102 14.58 11.32 6.55
N ASN A 103 15.70 11.96 6.19
CA ASN A 103 15.76 12.89 5.07
C ASN A 103 15.53 12.15 3.73
N ASP A 104 16.14 10.98 3.54
CA ASP A 104 15.96 10.15 2.35
C ASP A 104 14.49 9.68 2.21
N ILE A 105 13.88 9.20 3.30
CA ILE A 105 12.46 8.81 3.33
C ILE A 105 11.57 10.00 2.95
N THR A 106 11.86 11.19 3.50
CA THR A 106 11.12 12.42 3.17
C THR A 106 11.23 12.76 1.68
N GLY A 107 12.43 12.64 1.10
CA GLY A 107 12.67 12.83 -0.33
C GLY A 107 11.91 11.81 -1.20
N ILE A 108 11.91 10.55 -0.80
CA ILE A 108 11.16 9.47 -1.48
C ILE A 108 9.66 9.75 -1.42
N LEU A 109 9.11 10.09 -0.25
CA LEU A 109 7.69 10.41 -0.08
C LEU A 109 7.27 11.59 -0.94
N TYR A 110 8.09 12.62 -1.03
CA TYR A 110 7.85 13.75 -1.92
C TYR A 110 7.83 13.31 -3.40
N SER A 111 8.80 12.50 -3.83
CA SER A 111 8.84 11.98 -5.20
C SER A 111 7.65 11.08 -5.55
N ILE A 112 7.20 10.24 -4.62
CA ILE A 112 6.00 9.40 -4.76
C ILE A 112 4.76 10.27 -4.85
N SER A 113 4.64 11.28 -3.98
CA SER A 113 3.52 12.22 -4.00
C SER A 113 3.39 12.90 -5.35
N LEU A 114 4.48 13.44 -5.91
CA LEU A 114 4.48 14.04 -7.25
C LEU A 114 4.06 13.04 -8.35
N ARG A 115 4.56 11.80 -8.29
CA ARG A 115 4.19 10.74 -9.25
C ARG A 115 2.71 10.37 -9.14
N LEU A 116 2.17 10.29 -7.93
CA LEU A 116 0.75 9.99 -7.70
C LEU A 116 -0.14 11.15 -8.15
N THR A 117 0.26 12.40 -7.90
CA THR A 117 -0.44 13.57 -8.43
C THR A 117 -0.54 13.50 -9.95
N ASN A 118 0.56 13.16 -10.64
CA ASN A 118 0.54 12.99 -12.10
C ASN A 118 -0.39 11.86 -12.57
N ILE A 119 -0.60 10.81 -11.76
CA ILE A 119 -1.54 9.72 -12.08
C ILE A 119 -3.00 10.16 -11.83
N VAL A 120 -3.25 10.88 -10.73
CA VAL A 120 -4.60 11.37 -10.37
C VAL A 120 -5.08 12.45 -11.34
N GLU A 121 -4.16 13.26 -11.85
CA GLU A 121 -4.45 14.28 -12.85
C GLU A 121 -4.53 13.74 -14.29
N ASP A 122 -4.28 12.43 -14.51
CA ASP A 122 -4.41 11.82 -15.82
C ASP A 122 -5.89 11.70 -16.22
N THR A 123 -6.32 12.67 -17.03
CA THR A 123 -7.67 12.80 -17.60
C THR A 123 -7.65 12.58 -19.12
N THR A 124 -6.62 11.90 -19.64
CA THR A 124 -6.44 11.58 -21.07
C THR A 124 -6.13 10.10 -21.28
N PRO A 125 -6.34 9.52 -22.46
CA PRO A 125 -6.06 8.09 -22.65
C PRO A 125 -4.57 7.84 -22.57
N GLN A 126 -4.12 7.52 -21.37
CA GLN A 126 -3.36 6.32 -21.08
C GLN A 126 -3.46 5.91 -19.60
N LEU A 127 -4.26 6.64 -18.78
CA LEU A 127 -5.19 6.10 -17.77
C LEU A 127 -6.49 6.95 -17.59
N GLY A 128 -6.85 7.82 -18.54
CA GLY A 128 -7.95 8.79 -18.37
C GLY A 128 -8.67 9.32 -19.62
N GLY A 129 -8.62 8.70 -20.80
CA GLY A 129 -9.35 9.23 -21.97
C GLY A 129 -9.47 8.26 -23.16
N SER A 130 -9.64 8.72 -24.40
CA SER A 130 -9.86 7.92 -25.62
C SER A 130 -8.75 6.90 -26.00
N LEU A 131 -8.85 5.67 -25.49
CA LEU A 131 -7.91 4.57 -25.74
C LEU A 131 -7.30 4.61 -27.16
N ASP A 132 -5.96 4.68 -27.26
CA ASP A 132 -5.26 4.70 -28.55
C ASP A 132 -5.39 3.33 -29.23
N GLY A 133 -6.33 3.24 -30.17
CA GLY A 133 -6.54 2.04 -30.97
C GLY A 133 -5.63 1.94 -32.20
N ASP A 134 -4.56 2.75 -32.32
CA ASP A 134 -3.69 2.81 -33.50
C ASP A 134 -4.51 3.05 -34.78
N GLY A 135 -5.38 4.07 -34.74
CA GLY A 135 -6.34 4.39 -35.80
C GLY A 135 -7.53 3.43 -35.90
N ASN A 136 -7.56 2.34 -35.13
CA ASN A 136 -8.73 1.49 -34.98
C ASN A 136 -9.65 2.03 -33.89
N TYR A 137 -10.94 1.84 -34.08
CA TYR A 137 -11.92 2.18 -33.07
C TYR A 137 -12.37 0.90 -32.35
N ILE A 138 -12.20 0.83 -31.03
CA ILE A 138 -12.95 -0.13 -30.22
C ILE A 138 -14.38 0.41 -30.14
N LYS A 139 -15.17 0.10 -31.16
CA LYS A 139 -16.53 0.63 -31.29
C LYS A 139 -17.57 -0.23 -30.59
N ASP A 140 -17.36 -1.54 -30.48
CA ASP A 140 -18.14 -2.48 -29.66
C ASP A 140 -17.47 -3.87 -29.70
N VAL A 141 -17.44 -4.61 -28.59
CA VAL A 141 -17.33 -6.08 -28.64
C VAL A 141 -18.74 -6.57 -29.01
N TRP A 142 -18.93 -6.94 -30.28
CA TRP A 142 -20.23 -7.18 -30.92
C TRP A 142 -21.26 -7.94 -30.08
N TYR A 143 -22.40 -7.28 -29.77
CA TYR A 143 -23.78 -7.80 -29.69
C TYR A 143 -24.74 -6.63 -29.38
N ASN A 144 -25.01 -5.72 -30.32
CA ASN A 144 -26.04 -4.66 -30.13
C ASN A 144 -27.42 -5.13 -30.62
N GLN A 145 -27.88 -6.25 -30.07
CA GLN A 145 -29.27 -6.70 -30.22
C GLN A 145 -30.15 -5.85 -29.29
N LEU A 146 -31.07 -5.11 -29.89
CA LEU A 146 -32.10 -4.43 -29.12
C LEU A 146 -33.03 -5.47 -28.47
N ALA A 147 -33.59 -5.12 -27.31
CA ALA A 147 -34.52 -5.99 -26.60
C ALA A 147 -35.66 -6.47 -27.51
N ASP A 148 -35.93 -7.77 -27.45
CA ASP A 148 -37.01 -8.43 -28.18
C ASP A 148 -38.36 -7.73 -27.93
N VAL A 149 -39.20 -7.67 -28.96
CA VAL A 149 -40.51 -7.01 -28.87
C VAL A 149 -41.61 -7.89 -29.45
N THR A 150 -42.80 -7.83 -28.86
CA THR A 150 -44.03 -8.34 -29.47
C THR A 150 -44.89 -7.16 -29.91
N VAL A 151 -45.29 -7.14 -31.18
CA VAL A 151 -46.11 -6.06 -31.76
C VAL A 151 -47.44 -6.64 -32.21
N SER A 152 -48.54 -6.07 -31.73
CA SER A 152 -49.90 -6.57 -32.02
C SER A 152 -50.78 -5.56 -32.77
N THR A 153 -50.40 -4.29 -32.80
CA THR A 153 -51.11 -3.21 -33.50
C THR A 153 -50.22 -1.97 -33.65
N GLY A 154 -50.62 -1.02 -34.50
CA GLY A 154 -49.94 0.27 -34.68
C GLY A 154 -48.70 0.20 -35.58
N THR A 155 -47.80 1.17 -35.42
CA THR A 155 -46.55 1.28 -36.18
C THR A 155 -45.35 0.99 -35.30
N HIS A 156 -44.47 0.08 -35.73
CA HIS A 156 -43.17 -0.18 -35.13
C HIS A 156 -42.07 0.42 -35.98
N THR A 157 -41.36 1.42 -35.43
CA THR A 157 -40.23 2.06 -36.12
C THR A 157 -38.92 1.40 -35.72
N ILE A 158 -38.14 1.01 -36.73
CA ILE A 158 -36.78 0.50 -36.57
C ILE A 158 -35.83 1.68 -36.77
N TYR A 159 -35.09 2.00 -35.71
CA TYR A 159 -34.08 3.04 -35.72
C TYR A 159 -32.69 2.43 -35.91
N PHE A 160 -32.05 2.75 -37.04
CA PHE A 160 -30.70 2.26 -37.36
C PHE A 160 -29.67 2.82 -36.38
N SER A 161 -29.92 3.97 -35.77
CA SER A 161 -29.10 4.59 -34.73
C SER A 161 -29.03 3.80 -33.43
N ASP A 162 -30.04 2.99 -33.14
CA ASP A 162 -30.21 2.37 -31.82
C ASP A 162 -29.49 1.02 -31.74
N GLY A 163 -29.39 0.32 -32.87
CA GLY A 163 -28.69 -0.96 -32.98
C GLY A 163 -28.72 -1.52 -34.38
N ASN A 164 -28.30 -2.78 -34.53
CA ASN A 164 -28.19 -3.44 -35.84
C ASN A 164 -28.98 -4.75 -35.94
N ARG A 165 -29.62 -5.19 -34.85
CA ARG A 165 -30.48 -6.38 -34.84
C ARG A 165 -31.63 -6.24 -33.84
N LYS A 166 -32.80 -6.81 -34.19
CA LYS A 166 -33.91 -7.00 -33.24
C LYS A 166 -34.84 -8.15 -33.63
N LYS A 167 -35.34 -8.86 -32.62
CA LYS A 167 -36.42 -9.84 -32.76
C LYS A 167 -37.77 -9.21 -32.56
N ILE A 168 -38.66 -9.42 -33.52
CA ILE A 168 -40.01 -8.86 -33.57
C ILE A 168 -41.00 -9.99 -33.73
N THR A 169 -41.75 -10.28 -32.67
CA THR A 169 -42.84 -11.25 -32.68
C THR A 169 -44.15 -10.59 -33.07
N ALA A 170 -44.81 -11.12 -34.09
CA ALA A 170 -46.14 -10.66 -34.49
C ALA A 170 -47.21 -11.27 -33.56
N GLY A 171 -47.97 -10.41 -32.89
CA GLY A 171 -49.17 -10.77 -32.12
C GLY A 171 -50.47 -10.26 -32.75
N GLY A 172 -50.40 -9.65 -33.93
CA GLY A 172 -51.50 -8.99 -34.62
C GLY A 172 -51.01 -8.25 -35.87
N ASN A 173 -51.91 -7.53 -36.53
CA ASN A 173 -51.57 -6.74 -37.72
C ASN A 173 -50.88 -5.43 -37.33
N PHE A 174 -49.75 -5.10 -37.94
CA PHE A 174 -49.01 -3.85 -37.66
C PHE A 174 -48.25 -3.33 -38.88
N THR A 175 -47.74 -2.11 -38.76
CA THR A 175 -46.95 -1.43 -39.79
C THR A 175 -45.49 -1.31 -39.36
N ILE A 176 -44.55 -1.55 -40.27
CA ILE A 176 -43.12 -1.26 -40.08
C ILE A 176 -42.83 0.15 -40.61
N ALA A 177 -41.96 0.88 -39.90
CA ALA A 177 -41.33 2.11 -40.37
C ALA A 177 -39.82 2.07 -40.12
N PHE A 178 -39.06 2.89 -40.84
CA PHE A 178 -37.60 2.97 -40.70
C PHE A 178 -37.18 4.42 -40.39
N GLY A 179 -36.19 4.59 -39.51
CA GLY A 179 -35.66 5.91 -39.14
C GLY A 179 -34.24 5.85 -38.61
N GLY A 180 -33.67 7.03 -38.31
CA GLY A 180 -32.38 7.12 -37.61
C GLY A 180 -31.15 6.61 -38.37
N VAL A 181 -31.15 6.65 -39.71
CA VAL A 181 -30.00 6.21 -40.53
C VAL A 181 -28.80 7.10 -40.26
N SER A 182 -27.69 6.51 -39.81
CA SER A 182 -26.41 7.18 -39.63
C SER A 182 -25.46 6.80 -40.77
N ALA A 183 -24.45 7.63 -41.06
CA ALA A 183 -23.50 7.40 -42.15
C ALA A 183 -22.73 6.07 -42.05
N ASN A 184 -22.78 5.39 -40.89
CA ASN A 184 -22.00 4.18 -40.59
C ASN A 184 -22.87 2.94 -40.35
N GLN A 185 -24.21 3.03 -40.45
CA GLN A 185 -25.14 1.92 -40.27
C GLN A 185 -26.09 1.85 -41.46
N ASN A 186 -25.82 0.89 -42.34
CA ASN A 186 -26.54 0.70 -43.59
C ASN A 186 -27.35 -0.61 -43.63
N VAL A 187 -27.23 -1.48 -42.63
CA VAL A 187 -27.93 -2.77 -42.57
C VAL A 187 -28.51 -3.01 -41.19
N TYR A 188 -29.76 -3.47 -41.16
CA TYR A 188 -30.45 -3.89 -39.94
C TYR A 188 -31.04 -5.30 -40.11
N ILE A 189 -30.76 -6.19 -39.16
CA ILE A 189 -31.26 -7.57 -39.18
C ILE A 189 -32.53 -7.68 -38.33
N ILE A 190 -33.59 -8.26 -38.89
CA ILE A 190 -34.84 -8.51 -38.18
C ILE A 190 -35.07 -10.02 -38.10
N GLU A 191 -35.28 -10.51 -36.88
CA GLU A 191 -35.84 -11.85 -36.65
C GLU A 191 -37.37 -11.71 -36.56
N ALA A 192 -38.04 -11.97 -37.68
CA ALA A 192 -39.47 -11.84 -37.87
C ALA A 192 -40.18 -13.13 -37.44
N VAL A 193 -40.82 -13.12 -36.26
CA VAL A 193 -41.45 -14.32 -35.68
C VAL A 193 -42.97 -14.30 -35.92
N ASN A 194 -43.48 -15.34 -36.59
CA ASN A 194 -44.89 -15.56 -36.92
C ASN A 194 -45.53 -14.47 -37.80
N TRP A 195 -44.73 -13.77 -38.61
CA TRP A 195 -45.26 -12.67 -39.44
C TRP A 195 -46.26 -13.15 -40.49
N GLY A 196 -46.16 -14.41 -40.95
CA GLY A 196 -47.11 -14.98 -41.92
C GLY A 196 -48.52 -15.19 -41.38
N ALA A 197 -48.71 -15.17 -40.05
CA ALA A 197 -50.03 -15.30 -39.44
C ALA A 197 -50.84 -13.99 -39.47
N TYR A 198 -50.21 -12.86 -39.85
CA TYR A 198 -50.79 -11.52 -39.75
C TYR A 198 -50.45 -10.67 -40.97
N THR A 199 -51.20 -9.58 -41.17
CA THR A 199 -50.90 -8.61 -42.22
C THR A 199 -49.85 -7.61 -41.70
N ILE A 200 -48.62 -7.72 -42.21
CA ILE A 200 -47.54 -6.78 -41.91
C ILE A 200 -47.40 -5.78 -43.06
N THR A 201 -47.58 -4.50 -42.76
CA THR A 201 -47.52 -3.43 -43.76
C THR A 201 -46.16 -2.76 -43.74
N PHE A 202 -45.49 -2.69 -44.89
CA PHE A 202 -44.22 -2.00 -45.05
C PHE A 202 -44.40 -0.58 -45.59
N PRO A 203 -43.42 0.33 -45.39
CA PRO A 203 -43.54 1.70 -45.85
C PRO A 203 -43.55 1.78 -47.38
N ALA A 204 -44.27 2.78 -47.90
CA ALA A 204 -44.29 3.05 -49.33
C ALA A 204 -42.88 3.38 -49.84
N GLY A 205 -42.46 2.72 -50.94
CA GLY A 205 -41.14 2.91 -51.51
C GLY A 205 -40.08 1.89 -51.08
N LEU A 206 -40.38 0.99 -50.13
CA LEU A 206 -39.54 -0.18 -49.84
C LEU A 206 -39.36 -1.00 -51.12
N LYS A 207 -38.11 -1.27 -51.49
CA LYS A 207 -37.75 -2.20 -52.55
C LYS A 207 -37.59 -3.60 -51.96
N VAL A 208 -37.89 -4.61 -52.75
CA VAL A 208 -37.65 -6.02 -52.38
C VAL A 208 -36.77 -6.62 -53.45
N GLU A 209 -35.74 -7.36 -53.04
CA GLU A 209 -34.70 -7.89 -53.94
C GLU A 209 -35.28 -8.66 -55.14
N ASP A 210 -36.29 -9.51 -54.90
CA ASP A 210 -36.99 -10.30 -55.93
C ASP A 210 -38.25 -9.63 -56.50
N GLY A 211 -38.45 -8.34 -56.24
CA GLY A 211 -39.54 -7.53 -56.81
C GLY A 211 -40.93 -7.74 -56.20
N ALA A 212 -41.12 -8.74 -55.34
CA ALA A 212 -42.34 -8.98 -54.57
C ALA A 212 -42.00 -9.24 -53.09
N LEU A 213 -42.91 -8.87 -52.18
CA LEU A 213 -42.75 -9.20 -50.76
C LEU A 213 -42.73 -10.72 -50.57
N PRO A 214 -41.85 -11.25 -49.72
CA PRO A 214 -41.82 -12.68 -49.43
C PRO A 214 -43.06 -13.11 -48.66
N GLU A 215 -43.48 -14.36 -48.85
CA GLU A 215 -44.43 -15.01 -47.95
C GLU A 215 -43.71 -15.33 -46.63
N PHE A 216 -44.08 -14.63 -45.56
CA PHE A 216 -43.53 -14.91 -44.22
C PHE A 216 -44.10 -16.21 -43.65
N THR A 217 -43.34 -16.84 -42.77
CA THR A 217 -43.71 -18.08 -42.12
C THR A 217 -44.82 -17.84 -41.09
N VAL A 218 -45.91 -18.61 -41.16
CA VAL A 218 -47.08 -18.49 -40.26
C VAL A 218 -46.71 -18.82 -38.81
N SER A 219 -45.95 -19.89 -38.62
CA SER A 219 -45.42 -20.30 -37.32
C SER A 219 -43.94 -20.63 -37.46
N GLY A 220 -43.08 -19.75 -36.99
CA GLY A 220 -41.63 -19.85 -37.17
C GLY A 220 -40.95 -18.47 -37.19
N THR A 221 -39.65 -18.47 -37.43
CA THR A 221 -38.83 -17.26 -37.54
C THR A 221 -38.33 -17.15 -38.97
N ASP A 222 -38.43 -15.95 -39.54
CA ASP A 222 -37.74 -15.55 -40.76
C ASP A 222 -36.65 -14.53 -40.41
N LEU A 223 -35.51 -14.62 -41.08
CA LEU A 223 -34.42 -13.68 -40.94
C LEU A 223 -34.39 -12.79 -42.19
N ILE A 224 -34.62 -11.50 -41.99
CA ILE A 224 -34.59 -10.50 -43.06
C ILE A 224 -33.56 -9.42 -42.76
N ALA A 225 -32.95 -8.89 -43.82
CA ALA A 225 -32.11 -7.71 -43.77
C ALA A 225 -32.86 -6.53 -44.39
N ILE A 226 -32.81 -5.39 -43.71
CA ILE A 226 -33.18 -4.10 -44.29
C ILE A 226 -31.90 -3.33 -44.54
N GLU A 227 -31.62 -3.10 -45.80
CA GLU A 227 -30.51 -2.28 -46.24
C GLU A 227 -31.00 -0.87 -46.57
N VAL A 228 -30.18 0.13 -46.29
CA VAL A 228 -30.43 1.51 -46.73
C VAL A 228 -29.26 2.02 -47.54
N ASP A 229 -29.54 2.50 -48.75
CA ASP A 229 -28.52 3.08 -49.62
C ASP A 229 -28.17 4.52 -49.19
N LYS A 230 -27.10 5.08 -49.78
CA LYS A 230 -26.68 6.47 -49.53
C LYS A 230 -27.74 7.52 -49.87
N ASN A 231 -28.78 7.15 -50.61
CA ASN A 231 -29.87 8.03 -51.03
C ASN A 231 -31.11 7.87 -50.15
N GLY A 232 -31.07 7.02 -49.12
CA GLY A 232 -32.18 6.77 -48.19
C GLY A 232 -33.23 5.78 -48.72
N THR A 233 -32.93 5.02 -49.77
CA THR A 233 -33.80 3.96 -50.28
C THR A 233 -33.62 2.70 -49.45
N TYR A 234 -34.72 2.15 -48.92
CA TYR A 234 -34.71 0.90 -48.19
C TYR A 234 -34.94 -0.29 -49.13
N THR A 235 -34.17 -1.35 -48.94
CA THR A 235 -34.30 -2.64 -49.64
C THR A 235 -34.45 -3.76 -48.62
N LEU A 236 -35.47 -4.61 -48.81
CA LEU A 236 -35.65 -5.84 -48.06
C LEU A 236 -35.04 -7.00 -48.82
N SER A 237 -34.17 -7.74 -48.13
CA SER A 237 -33.60 -9.01 -48.56
C SER A 237 -33.94 -10.09 -47.56
N VAL A 238 -34.29 -11.27 -48.06
CA VAL A 238 -34.56 -12.44 -47.23
C VAL A 238 -33.27 -13.22 -47.07
N ILE A 239 -32.79 -13.32 -45.83
CA ILE A 239 -31.58 -14.11 -45.52
C ILE A 239 -31.95 -15.59 -45.40
N ALA A 240 -33.01 -15.89 -44.65
CA ALA A 240 -33.51 -17.25 -44.47
C ALA A 240 -34.97 -17.24 -44.02
N GLN A 241 -35.73 -18.29 -44.36
CA GLN A 241 -37.11 -18.46 -43.96
C GLN A 241 -37.30 -19.75 -43.16
N ASN A 242 -38.27 -19.74 -42.25
CA ASN A 242 -38.64 -20.88 -41.41
C ASN A 242 -37.43 -21.57 -40.72
N ILE A 243 -36.52 -20.79 -40.14
CA ILE A 243 -35.27 -21.30 -39.54
C ILE A 243 -35.47 -21.93 -38.14
N GLY A 244 -36.72 -22.13 -37.71
CA GLY A 244 -37.06 -22.63 -36.38
C GLY A 244 -36.89 -21.56 -35.28
N VAL A 245 -36.76 -22.01 -34.03
CA VAL A 245 -36.42 -21.12 -32.90
C VAL A 245 -34.91 -20.96 -32.87
N ILE A 246 -34.41 -19.76 -33.14
CA ILE A 246 -33.03 -19.40 -32.79
C ILE A 246 -33.02 -19.25 -31.26
N VAL A 247 -32.40 -20.22 -30.57
CA VAL A 247 -32.20 -20.22 -29.11
C VAL A 247 -30.95 -19.42 -28.77
#